data_AF-A0A7K3YIS7-F1
#
_entry.id   AF-A0A7K3YIS7-F1
#
_cell.length_a   1.000
_cell.length_b   1.000
_cell.length_c   1.000
_cell.angle_alpha   90.00
_cell.angle_beta   90.00
_cell.angle_gamma   90.00
#
_symmetry.space_group_name_H-M   'P 1'
#
loop_
_entity.id
_entity.type
_entity.pdbx_description
1 polymer ?
#
loop_
_entity_poly.entity_id
_entity_poly.type
_entity_poly.pdbx_seq_one_letter_code
_entity_poly.pdbx_strand_id
1 'polypeptide(L)'
;MLSRHHLLRTHRDVQRSRQPRIQAVRHRVPSSPRVEIVFVDPALWLRGGNIYEQRLDKAWSLTDCISLAVMKERGISDALTADHHFVQAGYRALLVEGSG
;
A
#
# COMPACT_ATOMS: atom_id res chain seq x y z
N MET A 1 32.72 39.01 10.90
CA MET A 1 31.27 39.21 11.12
C MET A 1 30.51 38.38 10.10
N LEU A 2 29.70 37.41 10.59
CA LEU A 2 28.69 36.52 9.94
C LEU A 2 29.03 35.89 8.56
N SER A 3 29.23 34.58 8.33
CA SER A 3 28.66 33.30 8.81
C SER A 3 27.37 32.81 8.12
N ARG A 4 27.49 31.68 7.37
CA ARG A 4 26.51 30.63 6.99
C ARG A 4 25.37 30.98 6.01
N HIS A 5 24.76 30.10 5.20
CA HIS A 5 24.91 28.70 4.73
C HIS A 5 23.74 28.47 3.75
N HIS A 6 23.94 27.76 2.62
CA HIS A 6 23.01 26.71 2.17
C HIS A 6 23.69 25.83 1.10
N LEU A 7 24.49 24.90 1.61
CA LEU A 7 24.96 23.73 0.89
C LEU A 7 23.74 22.83 0.62
N LEU A 8 23.43 22.58 -0.65
CA LEU A 8 22.43 21.59 -1.05
C LEU A 8 22.92 20.20 -0.61
N ARG A 9 22.41 19.77 0.53
CA ARG A 9 22.69 18.47 1.13
C ARG A 9 21.72 17.45 0.53
N THR A 10 22.06 16.86 -0.61
CA THR A 10 21.44 15.60 -1.07
C THR A 10 21.98 14.42 -0.25
N HIS A 11 21.72 14.41 1.06
CA HIS A 11 21.80 13.18 1.83
C HIS A 11 20.42 12.52 1.83
N ARG A 12 20.20 11.65 0.85
CA ARG A 12 19.55 10.36 1.14
C ARG A 12 20.48 9.28 0.62
N ASP A 13 21.59 9.11 1.32
CA ASP A 13 22.18 7.79 1.51
C ASP A 13 21.17 6.95 2.29
N VAL A 14 20.12 6.53 1.58
CA VAL A 14 19.30 5.41 1.99
C VAL A 14 20.12 4.18 1.60
N GLN A 15 21.19 3.94 2.35
CA GLN A 15 21.66 2.58 2.61
C GLN A 15 20.55 1.92 3.43
N ARG A 16 19.44 1.60 2.74
CA ARG A 16 18.24 0.98 3.28
C ARG A 16 18.69 -0.34 3.87
N SER A 17 18.52 -0.46 5.17
CA SER A 17 18.62 -1.72 5.91
C SER A 17 18.15 -2.88 5.02
N ARG A 18 19.06 -3.82 4.73
CA ARG A 18 18.71 -5.10 4.09
C ARG A 18 17.91 -5.90 5.10
N GLN A 19 16.64 -5.57 5.31
CA GLN A 19 15.78 -6.29 6.25
C GLN A 19 15.49 -7.68 5.66
N PRO A 20 15.98 -8.77 6.27
CA PRO A 20 15.84 -10.12 5.72
C PRO A 20 14.38 -10.51 5.48
N ARG A 21 13.45 -9.92 6.24
CA ARG A 21 12.00 -10.14 6.12
C ARG A 21 11.44 -9.63 4.80
N ILE A 22 11.82 -8.44 4.34
CA ILE A 22 11.35 -7.88 3.05
C ILE A 22 11.88 -8.72 1.89
N GLN A 23 13.16 -9.14 1.98
CA GLN A 23 13.76 -10.01 0.98
C GLN A 23 13.04 -11.38 0.94
N ALA A 24 12.75 -11.97 2.10
CA ALA A 24 12.00 -13.22 2.18
C ALA A 24 10.61 -13.11 1.55
N VAL A 25 9.86 -12.04 1.82
CA VAL A 25 8.56 -11.78 1.19
C VAL A 25 8.71 -11.68 -0.33
N ARG A 26 9.67 -10.88 -0.81
CA ARG A 26 9.92 -10.66 -2.25
C ARG A 26 10.23 -11.96 -3.01
N HIS A 27 10.90 -12.94 -2.40
CA HIS A 27 11.22 -14.21 -3.08
C HIS A 27 10.16 -15.29 -2.89
N ARG A 28 9.52 -15.35 -1.70
CA ARG A 28 8.59 -16.43 -1.35
C ARG A 28 7.17 -16.18 -1.85
N VAL A 29 6.73 -14.93 -1.88
CA VAL A 29 5.36 -14.61 -2.31
C VAL A 29 5.14 -14.95 -3.79
N PRO A 30 6.01 -14.56 -4.73
CA PRO A 30 5.80 -14.88 -6.15
C PRO A 30 5.94 -16.36 -6.50
N SER A 31 6.63 -17.15 -5.67
CA SER A 31 6.82 -18.60 -5.89
C SER A 31 5.70 -19.44 -5.27
N SER A 32 4.79 -18.83 -4.50
CA SER A 32 3.69 -19.53 -3.86
C SER A 32 2.54 -19.75 -4.85
N PRO A 33 2.07 -20.99 -5.06
CA PRO A 33 0.87 -21.25 -5.89
C PRO A 33 -0.42 -20.78 -5.21
N ARG A 34 -0.36 -20.32 -3.95
CA ARG A 34 -1.49 -19.81 -3.19
C ARG A 34 -1.65 -18.29 -3.30
N VAL A 35 -0.75 -17.61 -4.02
CA VAL A 35 -0.79 -16.15 -4.17
C VAL A 35 -0.87 -15.80 -5.64
N GLU A 36 -1.82 -14.93 -5.97
CA GLU A 36 -1.86 -14.27 -7.26
C GLU A 36 -1.28 -12.86 -7.12
N ILE A 37 -0.44 -12.46 -8.07
CA ILE A 37 0.12 -11.11 -8.14
C ILE A 37 -0.64 -10.32 -9.20
N VAL A 38 -1.31 -9.26 -8.75
CA VAL A 38 -1.97 -8.29 -9.63
C VAL A 38 -1.01 -7.15 -9.91
N PHE A 39 -0.58 -7.01 -11.16
CA PHE A 39 0.20 -5.85 -11.59
C PHE A 39 -0.73 -4.68 -11.89
N VAL A 40 -0.31 -3.48 -11.53
CA VAL A 40 -1.06 -2.26 -11.85
C VAL A 40 -0.88 -1.95 -13.33
N ASP A 41 -1.96 -2.05 -14.09
CA ASP A 41 -2.05 -1.59 -15.47
C ASP A 41 -2.69 -0.18 -15.54
N PRO A 42 -2.71 0.48 -16.71
CA PRO A 42 -3.30 1.81 -16.85
C PRO A 42 -4.78 1.89 -16.48
N ALA A 43 -5.56 0.84 -16.73
CA ALA A 43 -6.99 0.83 -16.42
C ALA A 43 -7.21 0.74 -14.90
N LEU A 44 -6.44 -0.11 -14.21
CA LEU A 44 -6.47 -0.23 -12.77
C LEU A 44 -5.94 1.04 -12.08
N TRP A 45 -4.90 1.66 -12.64
CA TRP A 45 -4.41 2.97 -12.19
C TRP A 45 -5.53 4.03 -12.22
N LEU A 46 -6.26 4.13 -13.34
CA LEU A 46 -7.38 5.08 -13.47
C LEU A 46 -8.52 4.76 -12.50
N ARG A 47 -8.89 3.48 -12.31
CA ARG A 47 -9.93 3.09 -11.36
C ARG A 47 -9.54 3.48 -9.92
N GLY A 48 -8.30 3.20 -9.53
CA GLY A 48 -7.78 3.60 -8.21
C GLY A 48 -7.74 5.12 -8.03
N GLY A 49 -7.29 5.85 -9.06
CA GLY A 49 -7.30 7.32 -9.08
C GLY A 49 -8.69 7.91 -8.90
N ASN A 50 -9.69 7.39 -9.60
CA ASN A 50 -11.08 7.85 -9.46
C ASN A 50 -11.62 7.66 -8.03
N ILE A 51 -11.28 6.54 -7.36
CA ILE A 51 -11.67 6.33 -5.95
C ILE A 51 -10.96 7.34 -5.04
N TYR A 52 -9.66 7.56 -5.24
CA TYR A 52 -8.86 8.50 -4.46
C TYR A 52 -9.41 9.93 -4.55
N GLU A 53 -9.73 10.39 -5.76
CA GLU A 53 -10.31 11.72 -5.99
C GLU A 53 -11.72 11.88 -5.41
N GLN A 54 -12.50 10.81 -5.30
CA GLN A 54 -13.84 10.83 -4.69
C GLN A 54 -13.82 10.78 -3.16
N ARG A 55 -12.65 10.55 -2.55
CA ARG A 55 -12.49 10.34 -1.10
C ARG A 55 -11.45 11.26 -0.48
N LEU A 56 -11.44 12.52 -0.93
CA LEU A 56 -10.64 13.58 -0.31
C LEU A 56 -11.03 13.86 1.15
N ASP A 57 -12.18 13.36 1.61
CA ASP A 57 -12.60 13.37 3.02
C ASP A 57 -11.86 12.32 3.88
N LYS A 58 -11.07 11.43 3.26
CA LYS A 58 -10.33 10.36 3.91
C LYS A 58 -8.83 10.55 3.77
N ALA A 59 -8.07 10.03 4.74
CA ALA A 59 -6.62 9.97 4.69
C ALA A 59 -6.07 8.76 3.89
N TRP A 60 -6.89 8.20 2.99
CA TRP A 60 -6.53 7.02 2.21
C TRP A 60 -5.40 7.35 1.24
N SER A 61 -4.45 6.44 1.05
CA SER A 61 -3.44 6.57 0.01
C SER A 61 -3.96 6.12 -1.36
N LEU A 62 -3.27 6.48 -2.43
CA LEU A 62 -3.55 5.95 -3.76
C LEU A 62 -3.39 4.42 -3.82
N THR A 63 -2.42 3.87 -3.07
CA THR A 63 -2.20 2.42 -2.97
C THR A 63 -3.40 1.72 -2.33
N ASP A 64 -4.01 2.31 -1.30
CA ASP A 64 -5.23 1.79 -0.69
C ASP A 64 -6.34 1.79 -1.74
N CYS A 65 -6.55 2.90 -2.45
CA CYS A 65 -7.60 3.03 -3.46
C CYS A 65 -7.45 2.05 -4.64
N ILE A 66 -6.21 1.80 -5.09
CA ILE A 66 -5.93 0.76 -6.09
C ILE A 66 -6.29 -0.63 -5.54
N SER A 67 -5.94 -0.91 -4.28
CA SER A 67 -6.30 -2.18 -3.63
C SER A 67 -7.83 -2.34 -3.53
N LEU A 68 -8.56 -1.28 -3.16
CA LEU A 68 -10.03 -1.29 -3.12
C LEU A 68 -10.65 -1.53 -4.51
N ALA A 69 -10.06 -0.99 -5.58
CA ALA A 69 -10.50 -1.24 -6.95
C ALA A 69 -10.36 -2.73 -7.33
N VAL A 70 -9.20 -3.34 -7.02
CA VAL A 70 -8.96 -4.78 -7.26
C VAL A 70 -9.95 -5.63 -6.45
N MET A 71 -10.12 -5.33 -5.15
CA MET A 71 -11.01 -6.09 -4.28
C MET A 71 -12.45 -6.05 -4.76
N LYS A 72 -12.94 -4.86 -5.15
CA LYS A 72 -14.28 -4.68 -5.71
C LYS A 72 -14.48 -5.48 -7.00
N GLU A 73 -13.53 -5.41 -7.93
CA GLU A 73 -13.59 -6.13 -9.20
C GLU A 73 -13.62 -7.65 -9.02
N ARG A 74 -12.93 -8.15 -8.00
CA ARG A 74 -12.80 -9.60 -7.72
C ARG A 74 -13.80 -10.14 -6.71
N GLY A 75 -14.69 -9.29 -6.18
CA GLY A 75 -15.65 -9.69 -5.14
C GLY A 75 -14.99 -10.13 -3.82
N ILE A 76 -13.81 -9.57 -3.49
CA ILE A 76 -13.08 -9.90 -2.27
C ILE A 76 -13.58 -9.00 -1.14
N SER A 77 -14.11 -9.56 -0.06
CA SER A 77 -14.57 -8.81 1.13
C SER A 77 -13.50 -8.66 2.21
N ASP A 78 -12.47 -9.51 2.19
CA ASP A 78 -11.55 -9.69 3.30
C ASP A 78 -10.16 -9.18 2.93
N ALA A 79 -9.65 -8.22 3.70
CA ALA A 79 -8.32 -7.68 3.55
C ALA A 79 -7.41 -8.24 4.64
N LEU A 80 -6.30 -8.86 4.24
CA LEU A 80 -5.23 -9.23 5.16
C LEU A 80 -4.41 -7.98 5.52
N THR A 81 -4.98 -7.13 6.38
CA THR A 81 -4.40 -5.85 6.78
C THR A 81 -4.78 -5.52 8.23
N ALA A 82 -3.95 -4.69 8.86
CA ALA A 82 -4.26 -4.03 10.13
C ALA A 82 -4.72 -2.58 9.94
N ASP A 83 -4.79 -2.11 8.68
CA ASP A 83 -5.17 -0.74 8.37
C ASP A 83 -6.70 -0.55 8.39
N HIS A 84 -7.15 0.33 9.28
CA HIS A 84 -8.54 0.74 9.43
C HIS A 84 -9.17 1.37 8.17
N HIS A 85 -8.37 1.84 7.21
CA HIS A 85 -8.89 2.40 5.95
C HIS A 85 -9.80 1.40 5.21
N PHE A 86 -9.45 0.11 5.24
CA PHE A 86 -10.24 -0.94 4.60
C PHE A 86 -11.59 -1.15 5.30
N VAL A 87 -11.63 -1.00 6.64
CA VAL A 87 -12.87 -1.04 7.42
C VAL A 87 -13.77 0.13 7.06
N GLN A 88 -13.21 1.34 6.95
CA GLN A 88 -13.97 2.53 6.51
C GLN A 88 -14.55 2.37 5.10
N ALA A 89 -13.87 1.60 4.23
CA ALA A 89 -14.32 1.29 2.89
C ALA A 89 -15.33 0.11 2.82
N GLY A 90 -15.67 -0.50 3.96
CA GLY A 90 -16.65 -1.58 4.07
C GLY A 90 -16.09 -3.00 3.96
N TYR A 91 -14.77 -3.19 4.10
CA TYR A 91 -14.10 -4.50 4.06
C TYR A 91 -13.77 -5.02 5.46
N ARG A 92 -13.62 -6.34 5.61
CA ARG A 92 -13.17 -6.96 6.87
C ARG A 92 -11.65 -6.95 6.95
N ALA A 93 -11.10 -6.38 8.02
CA ALA A 93 -9.66 -6.32 8.25
C ALA A 93 -9.21 -7.48 9.16
N LEU A 94 -8.69 -8.55 8.54
CA LEU A 94 -8.45 -9.83 9.23
C LEU A 94 -7.40 -9.76 10.35
N LEU A 95 -6.45 -8.81 10.29
CA LEU A 95 -5.44 -8.67 11.34
C LEU A 95 -5.91 -7.85 12.55
N VAL A 96 -7.10 -7.24 12.46
CA VAL A 96 -7.73 -6.52 13.56
C VAL A 96 -8.74 -7.42 14.28
N GLU A 97 -9.50 -8.22 13.52
CA GLU A 97 -10.58 -9.09 14.05
C GLU A 97 -10.06 -10.28 14.88
N GLY A 98 -8.83 -10.75 14.65
CA GLY A 98 -8.24 -11.92 15.33
C GLY A 98 -7.70 -11.68 16.76
N SER A 99 -8.05 -10.58 17.41
CA SER A 99 -7.57 -10.20 18.75
C SER A 99 -8.57 -10.49 19.89
N GLY A 100 -9.65 -11.22 19.59
CA GLY A 100 -10.69 -11.62 20.55
C GLY A 100 -10.61 -13.09 20.95
#